data_AF-A0A8X6MZG0-F1
#
_entry.id   AF-A0A8X6MZG0-F1
#
_cell.length_a   1.000
_cell.length_b   1.000
_cell.length_c   1.000
_cell.angle_alpha   90.00
_cell.angle_beta   90.00
_cell.angle_gamma   90.00
#
_symmetry.space_group_name_H-M   'P 1'
#
loop_
_entity.id
_entity.type
_entity.pdbx_description
1 polymer ?
#
loop_
_entity_poly.entity_id
_entity_poly.type
_entity_poly.pdbx_seq_one_letter_code
_entity_poly.pdbx_strand_id
1 'polypeptide(L)'
;ERKFLNHVIISKPFCHLGPYCVGLATGYFFYKCKEIKLKPYHHIIGWGSAVSVTAAVVYGVLEWNKGNLPSTAVALAYAATHRTAWALGLSWITIICVAGYGGLDMNFL
;
A
#
# COMPACT_ATOMS: atom_id res chain seq x y z
N GLU A 1 0.53 -2.72 -33.22
CA GLU A 1 -0.42 -2.61 -32.09
C GLU A 1 0.19 -2.60 -30.69
N ARG A 2 1.04 -3.56 -30.28
CA ARG A 2 1.59 -3.61 -28.89
C ARG A 2 2.29 -2.34 -28.39
N LYS A 3 2.96 -1.59 -29.26
CA LYS A 3 3.64 -0.32 -28.89
C LYS A 3 2.68 0.84 -28.59
N PHE A 4 1.49 0.85 -29.21
CA PHE A 4 0.50 1.92 -29.04
C PHE A 4 -0.26 1.76 -27.70
N LEU A 5 -0.54 0.52 -27.32
CA LEU A 5 -1.17 0.18 -26.04
C LEU A 5 -0.30 0.60 -24.84
N ASN A 6 1.01 0.39 -24.90
CA ASN A 6 1.93 0.79 -23.82
C ASN A 6 1.96 2.31 -23.58
N HIS A 7 1.87 3.13 -24.63
CA HIS A 7 1.79 4.59 -24.48
C HIS A 7 0.48 5.03 -23.83
N VAL A 8 -0.65 4.40 -24.17
CA VAL A 8 -1.96 4.72 -23.57
C VAL A 8 -2.04 4.27 -22.11
N ILE A 9 -1.39 3.16 -21.75
CA ILE A 9 -1.37 2.64 -20.37
C ILE A 9 -0.49 3.53 -19.46
N ILE A 10 0.65 4.01 -19.97
CA ILE A 10 1.54 4.94 -19.24
C ILE A 10 0.91 6.35 -19.10
N SER A 11 0.11 6.77 -20.08
CA SER A 11 -0.45 8.13 -20.13
C SER A 11 -1.80 8.30 -19.42
N LYS A 12 -2.34 7.28 -18.76
CA LYS A 12 -3.60 7.38 -18.00
C LYS A 12 -3.30 7.65 -16.52
N PRO A 13 -3.25 8.92 -16.07
CA PRO A 13 -2.88 9.28 -14.71
C PRO A 13 -3.84 8.72 -13.65
N PHE A 14 -5.03 8.27 -14.05
CA PHE A 14 -6.05 7.71 -13.17
C PHE A 14 -5.57 6.47 -12.40
N CYS A 15 -4.77 5.59 -13.01
CA CYS A 15 -4.27 4.39 -12.33
C CYS A 15 -3.21 4.70 -11.26
N HIS A 16 -2.63 5.90 -11.28
CA HIS A 16 -1.64 6.37 -10.32
C HIS A 16 -2.25 7.34 -9.28
N LEU A 17 -3.50 7.77 -9.47
CA LEU A 17 -4.16 8.69 -8.56
C LEU A 17 -4.27 8.13 -7.13
N GLY A 18 -4.57 6.83 -7.00
CA GLY A 18 -4.67 6.16 -5.71
C GLY A 18 -3.43 6.31 -4.83
N PRO A 19 -2.24 5.83 -5.26
CA PRO A 19 -1.02 5.98 -4.48
C PRO A 19 -0.63 7.45 -4.22
N TYR A 20 -0.92 8.38 -5.15
CA TYR A 20 -0.70 9.81 -4.89
C TYR A 20 -1.59 10.36 -3.77
N CYS A 21 -2.88 10.02 -3.77
CA CYS A 21 -3.80 10.42 -2.70
C CYS A 21 -3.37 9.86 -1.34
N VAL A 22 -2.90 8.60 -1.30
CA VAL A 22 -2.38 7.99 -0.07
C VAL A 22 -1.15 8.74 0.44
N GLY A 23 -0.20 9.07 -0.43
CA GLY A 23 0.98 9.84 -0.06
C GLY A 23 0.63 11.25 0.43
N LEU A 24 -0.27 11.95 -0.28
CA LEU A 24 -0.77 13.27 0.13
C LEU A 24 -1.47 13.24 1.49
N ALA A 25 -2.34 12.25 1.73
CA ALA A 25 -3.01 12.08 3.01
C ALA A 25 -1.99 11.83 4.15
N THR A 26 -0.97 11.02 3.87
CA THR A 26 0.10 10.71 4.85
C THR A 26 0.94 11.95 5.16
N GLY A 27 1.33 12.72 4.13
CA GLY A 27 2.05 13.98 4.32
C GLY A 27 1.22 15.02 5.07
N TYR A 28 -0.08 15.11 4.76
CA TYR A 28 -1.00 15.99 5.47
C TYR A 28 -1.18 15.59 6.94
N PHE A 29 -1.21 14.28 7.22
CA PHE A 29 -1.22 13.76 8.58
C PHE A 29 0.00 14.23 9.37
N PHE A 30 1.21 14.15 8.79
CA PHE A 30 2.42 14.67 9.43
C PHE A 30 2.42 16.19 9.59
N TYR A 31 1.83 16.92 8.65
CA TYR A 31 1.69 18.37 8.77
C TYR A 31 0.81 18.77 9.95
N LYS A 32 -0.27 18.02 10.22
CA LYS A 32 -1.20 18.29 11.32
C LYS A 32 -0.71 17.75 12.67
N CYS A 33 -0.11 16.56 12.68
CA CYS A 33 0.33 15.88 13.89
C CYS A 33 1.86 15.96 14.01
N LYS A 34 2.36 17.03 14.65
CA LYS A 34 3.81 17.19 14.93
C LYS A 34 4.34 16.23 15.99
N GLU A 35 3.48 15.78 16.91
CA GLU A 35 3.81 14.78 17.91
C GLU A 35 2.93 13.54 17.72
N ILE A 36 3.52 12.44 17.28
CA ILE A 36 2.81 11.18 17.04
C ILE A 36 3.00 10.28 18.26
N LYS A 37 2.03 10.29 19.18
CA LYS A 37 1.99 9.36 20.32
C LYS A 37 1.16 8.14 19.95
N LEU A 38 1.80 7.10 19.42
CA LEU A 38 1.13 5.84 19.08
C LEU A 38 0.96 4.98 20.34
N LYS A 39 -0.26 4.54 20.62
CA LYS A 39 -0.50 3.50 21.62
C LYS A 39 -0.04 2.14 21.06
N PRO A 40 0.45 1.20 21.89
CA PRO A 40 0.95 -0.11 21.44
C PRO A 40 -0.07 -0.93 20.62
N TYR A 41 -1.37 -0.76 20.90
CA TYR A 41 -2.46 -1.36 20.12
C TYR A 41 -2.46 -0.95 18.64
N HIS A 42 -2.18 0.34 18.35
CA HIS A 42 -2.10 0.83 16.97
C HIS A 42 -0.91 0.22 16.24
N HIS A 43 0.17 -0.08 16.97
CA HIS A 43 1.35 -0.72 16.39
C HIS A 43 1.02 -2.14 15.91
N ILE A 44 0.39 -2.96 16.76
CA ILE A 44 0.03 -4.35 16.42
C ILE A 44 -0.98 -4.39 15.25
N ILE A 45 -2.02 -3.56 15.29
CA ILE A 45 -3.05 -3.54 14.24
C ILE A 45 -2.50 -3.01 12.94
N GLY A 46 -1.71 -1.95 13.01
CA GLY A 46 -1.15 -1.36 11.82
C GLY A 46 -0.13 -2.29 11.16
N TRP A 47 0.74 -2.96 11.93
CA TRP A 47 1.62 -4.00 11.39
C TRP A 47 0.83 -5.17 10.81
N GLY A 48 -0.17 -5.67 11.53
CA GLY A 48 -1.03 -6.75 11.07
C GLY A 48 -1.74 -6.40 9.75
N SER A 49 -2.29 -5.20 9.65
CA SER A 49 -2.96 -4.72 8.44
C SER A 49 -1.98 -4.45 7.29
N ALA A 50 -0.83 -3.81 7.55
CA ALA A 50 0.18 -3.55 6.53
C ALA A 50 0.72 -4.84 5.92
N VAL A 51 1.08 -5.83 6.76
CA VAL A 51 1.55 -7.14 6.31
C VAL A 51 0.44 -7.89 5.57
N SER A 52 -0.78 -7.91 6.11
CA SER A 52 -1.90 -8.60 5.46
C SER A 52 -2.20 -8.02 4.08
N VAL A 53 -2.20 -6.68 3.95
CA VAL A 53 -2.48 -5.99 2.68
C VAL A 53 -1.35 -6.20 1.67
N THR A 54 -0.09 -6.04 2.07
CA THR A 54 1.05 -6.27 1.14
C THR A 54 1.17 -7.74 0.76
N ALA A 55 0.96 -8.67 1.70
CA ALA A 55 0.93 -10.10 1.41
C ALA A 55 -0.22 -10.46 0.46
N ALA A 56 -1.43 -9.95 0.70
CA ALA A 56 -2.58 -10.19 -0.19
C ALA A 56 -2.31 -9.68 -1.61
N VAL A 57 -1.63 -8.53 -1.75
CA VAL A 57 -1.21 -8.02 -3.06
C VAL A 57 -0.24 -8.98 -3.74
N VAL A 58 0.79 -9.47 -3.04
CA VAL A 58 1.80 -10.37 -3.63
C VAL A 58 1.23 -11.75 -3.97
N TYR A 59 0.52 -12.36 -3.02
CA TYR A 59 -0.02 -13.72 -3.17
C TYR A 59 -1.28 -13.78 -4.02
N GLY A 60 -1.98 -12.66 -4.22
CA GLY A 60 -3.18 -12.61 -5.08
C GLY A 60 -2.93 -12.99 -6.54
N VAL A 61 -1.69 -12.90 -7.02
CA VAL A 61 -1.31 -13.27 -8.40
C VAL A 61 -0.72 -14.67 -8.48
N LEU A 62 -0.50 -15.34 -7.35
CA LEU A 62 0.16 -16.65 -7.32
C LEU A 62 -0.60 -17.70 -8.14
N GLU A 63 -1.92 -17.76 -7.98
CA GLU A 63 -2.77 -18.68 -8.74
C GLU A 63 -2.88 -18.30 -10.22
N TRP A 64 -2.79 -17.00 -10.54
CA TRP A 64 -2.78 -16.53 -11.91
C TRP A 64 -1.49 -16.96 -12.64
N ASN A 65 -0.35 -16.91 -11.94
CA ASN A 65 0.94 -17.38 -12.47
C ASN A 65 0.98 -18.90 -12.70
N LYS A 66 0.15 -19.67 -11.99
CA LYS A 66 0.00 -21.12 -12.18
C LYS A 66 -0.91 -21.50 -13.37
N GLY A 67 -1.48 -20.52 -14.06
CA GLY A 67 -2.35 -20.74 -15.23
C GLY A 67 -3.85 -20.72 -14.92
N ASN A 68 -4.25 -20.55 -13.65
CA ASN A 68 -5.65 -20.34 -13.29
C ASN A 68 -6.01 -18.88 -13.47
N LEU A 69 -6.51 -18.51 -14.65
CA LEU A 69 -6.92 -17.14 -14.92
C LEU A 69 -8.10 -16.74 -14.01
N PRO A 70 -8.00 -15.62 -13.29
CA PRO A 70 -9.11 -15.09 -12.52
C PRO A 70 -10.21 -14.58 -13.46
N SER A 71 -11.43 -14.48 -12.94
CA SER A 71 -12.54 -13.78 -13.61
C SER A 71 -12.11 -12.36 -14.01
N THR A 72 -12.60 -11.89 -15.18
CA THR A 72 -12.35 -10.53 -15.67
C THR A 72 -12.63 -9.46 -14.62
N ALA A 73 -13.67 -9.64 -13.79
CA ALA A 73 -14.00 -8.71 -12.72
C ALA A 73 -12.89 -8.65 -11.64
N VAL A 74 -12.33 -9.80 -11.26
CA VAL A 74 -11.25 -9.90 -10.27
C VAL A 74 -9.95 -9.32 -10.83
N ALA A 75 -9.63 -9.62 -12.09
CA ALA A 75 -8.46 -9.06 -12.76
C ALA A 75 -8.51 -7.53 -12.83
N LEU A 76 -9.67 -6.95 -13.17
CA LEU A 76 -9.87 -5.50 -13.20
C LEU A 76 -9.81 -4.87 -11.81
N ALA A 77 -10.46 -5.48 -10.82
CA ALA A 77 -10.44 -5.00 -9.44
C ALA A 77 -9.01 -5.01 -8.88
N TYR A 78 -8.27 -6.09 -9.09
CA TYR A 78 -6.88 -6.22 -8.69
C TYR A 78 -6.01 -5.18 -9.41
N ALA A 79 -6.13 -5.03 -10.74
CA ALA A 79 -5.38 -4.05 -11.51
C ALA A 79 -5.58 -2.61 -11.02
N ALA A 80 -6.80 -2.26 -10.59
CA ALA A 80 -7.10 -0.92 -10.07
C ALA A 80 -6.64 -0.69 -8.62
N THR A 81 -6.65 -1.73 -7.77
CA THR A 81 -6.46 -1.58 -6.31
C THR A 81 -5.07 -1.94 -5.81
N HIS A 82 -4.36 -2.88 -6.46
CA HIS A 82 -3.10 -3.42 -5.92
C HIS A 82 -2.04 -2.35 -5.64
N ARG A 83 -1.89 -1.34 -6.52
CA ARG A 83 -0.92 -0.24 -6.34
C ARG A 83 -1.28 0.64 -5.15
N THR A 84 -2.56 0.94 -4.98
CA THR A 84 -3.07 1.75 -3.87
C THR A 84 -2.96 1.00 -2.55
N ALA A 85 -3.31 -0.29 -2.54
CA ALA A 85 -3.18 -1.18 -1.40
C ALA A 85 -1.71 -1.30 -0.96
N TRP A 86 -0.80 -1.46 -1.91
CA TRP A 86 0.65 -1.44 -1.63
C TRP A 86 1.10 -0.11 -1.02
N ALA A 87 0.66 1.01 -1.58
CA ALA A 87 0.98 2.34 -1.05
C ALA A 87 0.43 2.56 0.36
N LEU A 88 -0.74 2.01 0.70
CA LEU A 88 -1.28 2.05 2.07
C LEU A 88 -0.36 1.30 3.05
N GLY A 89 0.13 0.12 2.68
CA GLY A 89 1.11 -0.61 3.50
C GLY A 89 2.39 0.21 3.73
N LEU A 90 2.93 0.82 2.68
CA LEU A 90 4.10 1.70 2.78
C LEU A 90 3.83 2.97 3.59
N SER A 91 2.62 3.53 3.50
CA SER A 91 2.24 4.71 4.27
C SER A 91 2.30 4.44 5.77
N TRP A 92 1.84 3.26 6.18
CA TRP A 92 1.89 2.83 7.58
C TRP A 92 3.33 2.66 8.08
N ILE A 93 4.20 2.03 7.27
CA ILE A 93 5.64 1.90 7.58
C ILE A 93 6.25 3.28 7.77
N THR A 94 5.95 4.23 6.87
CA THR A 94 6.45 5.60 6.95
C THR A 94 6.00 6.29 8.24
N ILE A 95 4.73 6.13 8.63
CA ILE A 95 4.18 6.69 9.88
C ILE A 95 4.92 6.15 11.10
N ILE A 96 5.16 4.84 11.16
CA ILE A 96 5.92 4.23 12.27
C ILE A 96 7.36 4.77 12.32
N CYS A 97 8.03 4.85 11.17
CA CYS A 97 9.38 5.38 11.08
C CYS A 97 9.47 6.82 11.58
N VAL A 98 8.52 7.68 11.19
CA VAL A 98 8.48 9.09 11.63
C VAL A 98 8.09 9.22 13.10
N ALA A 99 7.23 8.35 13.61
CA ALA A 99 6.81 8.36 15.01
C ALA A 99 7.91 7.92 16.00
N GLY A 100 9.11 7.56 15.52
CA GLY A 100 10.23 7.11 16.36
C GLY A 100 10.20 5.61 16.67
N TYR A 101 9.08 4.93 16.43
CA TYR A 101 8.88 3.49 16.66
C TYR A 101 9.38 2.60 15.51
N GLY A 102 10.05 3.18 14.50
CA GLY A 102 10.56 2.44 13.34
C GLY A 102 11.95 1.85 13.53
N GLY A 103 12.64 2.22 14.61
CA GLY A 103 13.70 1.38 15.17
C GLY A 103 13.06 0.25 15.96
N LEU A 104 13.76 -0.87 16.09
CA LEU A 104 13.57 -1.78 17.22
C LEU A 104 13.75 -0.94 18.48
N ASP A 105 12.69 -0.31 18.98
CA ASP A 105 12.67 0.22 20.34
C ASP A 105 12.74 -0.99 21.26
N MET A 106 13.99 -1.42 21.50
CA MET A 106 14.48 -2.24 22.59
C MET A 106 14.19 -1.55 23.94
N ASN A 107 12.94 -1.18 24.19
CA ASN A 107 12.47 -0.71 25.50
C ASN A 107 11.18 -1.45 25.91
N PHE A 108 10.96 -2.64 25.33
CA PHE A 108 9.98 -3.63 25.81
C PHE A 108 10.65 -4.79 26.58
N LEU A 109 11.89 -4.63 27.04
CA LEU A 109 12.48 -5.47 28.09
C LEU A 109 13.08 -4.57 29.18
#